data_AF-W2IQJ5-F1
#
_entry.id   AF-W2IQJ5-F1
#
_cell.length_a   1.000
_cell.length_b   1.000
_cell.length_c   1.000
_cell.angle_alpha   90.00
_cell.angle_beta   90.00
_cell.angle_gamma   90.00
#
_symmetry.space_group_name_H-M   'P 1'
#
loop_
_entity.id
_entity.type
_entity.pdbx_description
1 polymer ?
#
loop_
_entity_poly.entity_id
_entity_poly.type
_entity_poly.pdbx_seq_one_letter_code
_entity_poly.pdbx_strand_id
1 'polypeptide(L)'
;MRDLLNWMDFSSVAKSTFHRFMPTGQNVCLIPGGFEEATLYERGKHRVYIKKRFGFIKLALQHGYKVHPVYTFGEEYAYHTFPYLLNFRLKLNEFKIPGVLFFGLPQCFFLPCTDVDLITVVGEALILPRIEHPTKEDVQKYHSKYVEALQKLFDKYKSVYAVDPDAKLEIY
;
A
#
# COMPACT_ATOMS: atom_id res chain seq x y z
N MET A 1 15.38 16.72 7.15
CA MET A 1 14.23 15.92 6.67
C MET A 1 13.92 14.73 7.59
N ARG A 2 14.90 13.86 7.92
CA ARG A 2 14.69 12.73 8.85
C ARG A 2 14.15 13.16 10.22
N ASP A 3 14.73 14.18 10.84
CA ASP A 3 14.29 14.61 12.18
C ASP A 3 12.91 15.27 12.17
N LEU A 4 12.57 15.96 11.07
CA LEU A 4 11.22 16.50 10.84
C LEU A 4 10.18 15.37 10.72
N LEU A 5 10.51 14.32 9.97
CA LEU A 5 9.65 13.14 9.82
C LEU A 5 9.47 12.40 11.15
N ASN A 6 10.56 12.21 11.91
CA ASN A 6 10.48 11.62 13.25
C ASN A 6 9.62 12.46 14.20
N TRP A 7 9.67 13.78 14.08
CA TRP A 7 8.82 14.68 14.89
C TRP A 7 7.34 14.57 14.53
N MET A 8 7.03 14.14 13.31
CA MET A 8 5.69 13.82 12.83
C MET A 8 5.33 12.34 13.01
N ASP A 9 6.04 11.61 13.86
CA ASP A 9 5.88 10.16 14.12
C ASP A 9 6.07 9.25 12.88
N PHE A 10 6.74 9.74 11.83
CA PHE A 10 7.19 8.93 10.72
C PHE A 10 8.59 8.38 10.98
N SER A 11 8.79 7.09 10.73
CA SER A 11 10.11 6.44 10.81
C SER A 11 10.39 5.61 9.57
N SER A 12 11.66 5.26 9.36
CA SER A 12 12.07 4.37 8.28
C SER A 12 11.33 3.03 8.35
N VAL A 13 10.84 2.53 7.22
CA VAL A 13 10.18 1.22 7.08
C VAL A 13 11.15 0.02 7.15
N ALA A 14 12.38 0.23 7.65
CA ALA A 14 13.32 -0.85 7.89
C ALA A 14 12.79 -1.85 8.93
N LYS A 15 13.10 -3.14 8.73
CA LYS A 15 12.68 -4.22 9.65
C LYS A 15 13.09 -3.97 11.11
N SER A 16 14.26 -3.36 11.33
CA SER A 16 14.74 -2.99 12.67
C SER A 16 13.83 -1.98 13.36
N THR A 17 13.22 -1.05 12.61
CA THR A 17 12.23 -0.10 13.13
C THR A 17 11.01 -0.82 13.69
N PHE A 18 10.47 -1.78 12.95
CA PHE A 18 9.31 -2.57 13.40
C PHE A 18 9.63 -3.38 14.65
N HIS A 19 10.80 -4.02 14.73
CA HIS A 19 11.21 -4.72 15.95
C HIS A 19 11.42 -3.80 17.15
N ARG A 20 11.68 -2.50 16.94
CA ARG A 20 11.76 -1.51 18.03
C ARG A 20 10.39 -1.07 18.52
N PHE A 21 9.44 -0.82 17.60
CA PHE A 21 8.13 -0.26 17.96
C PHE A 21 7.07 -1.31 18.27
N MET A 22 7.02 -2.42 17.54
CA MET A 22 5.95 -3.39 17.74
C MET A 22 5.89 -3.99 19.16
N PRO A 23 7.01 -4.24 19.87
CA PRO A 23 6.97 -4.67 21.26
C PRO A 23 6.38 -3.66 22.24
N THR A 24 6.35 -2.36 21.90
CA THR A 24 5.80 -1.32 22.79
C THR A 24 4.27 -1.22 22.70
N GLY A 25 3.64 -1.97 21.79
CA GLY A 25 2.19 -1.97 21.59
C GLY A 25 1.66 -0.76 20.83
N GLN A 26 2.52 0.04 20.20
CA GLN A 26 2.12 1.18 19.39
C GLN A 26 1.45 0.74 18.09
N ASN A 27 0.41 1.46 17.67
CA ASN A 27 -0.19 1.27 16.36
C ASN A 27 0.79 1.71 15.26
N VAL A 28 0.88 0.92 14.18
CA VAL A 28 1.78 1.21 13.06
C VAL A 28 0.98 1.23 11.77
N CYS A 29 1.19 2.26 10.96
CA CYS A 29 0.69 2.36 9.59
C CYS A 29 1.83 2.06 8.61
N LEU A 30 1.54 1.29 7.55
CA LEU A 30 2.50 0.92 6.51
C LEU A 30 1.81 0.91 5.16
N ILE A 31 2.49 1.46 4.15
CA ILE A 31 2.13 1.32 2.73
C ILE A 31 3.01 0.20 2.14
N PRO A 32 2.49 -1.02 1.95
CA PRO A 32 3.30 -2.17 1.58
C PRO A 32 3.78 -2.16 0.12
N GLY A 33 3.12 -1.39 -0.75
CA GLY A 33 3.38 -1.34 -2.18
C GLY A 33 4.77 -0.80 -2.55
N GLY A 34 5.17 0.32 -1.95
CA GLY A 34 6.48 0.94 -2.19
C GLY A 34 6.66 1.46 -3.62
N PHE A 35 7.90 1.47 -4.11
CA PHE A 35 8.24 1.99 -5.45
C PHE A 35 7.55 1.22 -6.59
N GLU A 36 7.35 -0.08 -6.42
CA GLU A 36 6.70 -0.94 -7.40
C GLU A 36 5.24 -0.53 -7.63
N GLU A 37 4.52 -0.11 -6.58
CA GLU A 37 3.15 0.40 -6.70
C GLU A 37 3.11 1.75 -7.41
N ALA A 38 4.02 2.68 -7.07
CA ALA A 38 4.18 3.93 -7.80
C ALA A 38 4.48 3.72 -9.29
N THR A 39 5.19 2.65 -9.63
CA THR A 39 5.51 2.30 -11.03
C THR A 39 4.34 1.66 -11.76
N LEU A 40 3.49 0.91 -11.03
CA LEU A 40 2.25 0.33 -11.55
C LEU A 40 1.15 1.37 -11.77
N TYR A 41 1.24 2.52 -11.10
CA TYR A 41 0.27 3.59 -11.19
C TYR A 41 -0.04 3.95 -12.66
N GLU A 42 -1.33 3.93 -12.97
CA GLU A 42 -1.89 4.36 -14.24
C GLU A 42 -3.20 5.09 -13.93
N ARG A 43 -3.33 6.30 -14.46
CA ARG A 43 -4.47 7.17 -14.15
C ARG A 43 -5.79 6.46 -14.49
N GLY A 44 -6.74 6.46 -13.55
CA GLY A 44 -8.04 5.81 -13.65
C GLY A 44 -8.03 4.29 -13.42
N LYS A 45 -6.92 3.70 -12.95
CA LYS A 45 -6.86 2.28 -12.58
C LYS A 45 -6.54 2.09 -11.11
N HIS A 46 -7.22 1.12 -10.50
CA HIS A 46 -6.99 0.72 -9.12
C HIS A 46 -5.98 -0.43 -9.09
N ARG A 47 -4.72 -0.14 -8.76
CA ARG A 47 -3.62 -1.12 -8.76
C ARG A 47 -2.88 -1.12 -7.43
N VAL A 48 -2.66 -2.30 -6.87
CA VAL A 48 -1.91 -2.46 -5.62
C VAL A 48 -0.83 -3.53 -5.78
N TYR A 49 0.35 -3.30 -5.19
CA TYR A 49 1.47 -4.25 -5.20
C TYR A 49 1.59 -4.94 -3.83
N ILE A 50 0.90 -6.06 -3.66
CA ILE A 50 0.78 -6.73 -2.36
C ILE A 50 1.04 -8.23 -2.41
N LYS A 51 0.88 -8.92 -3.56
CA LYS A 51 1.02 -10.39 -3.67
C LYS A 51 2.40 -10.87 -3.22
N LYS A 52 3.45 -10.08 -3.47
CA LYS A 52 4.83 -10.41 -3.08
C LYS A 52 5.25 -9.83 -1.73
N ARG A 53 4.36 -9.12 -1.03
CA ARG A 53 4.66 -8.39 0.20
C ARG A 53 4.17 -9.16 1.42
N PHE A 54 4.96 -10.11 1.89
CA PHE A 54 4.60 -10.97 3.03
C PHE A 54 5.11 -10.45 4.39
N GLY A 55 6.06 -9.49 4.38
CA GLY A 55 6.81 -9.09 5.57
C GLY A 55 5.94 -8.52 6.69
N PHE A 56 4.93 -7.71 6.35
CA PHE A 56 4.06 -7.09 7.35
C PHE A 56 3.17 -8.11 8.07
N ILE A 57 2.63 -9.11 7.36
CA ILE A 57 1.88 -10.22 7.95
C ILE A 57 2.79 -11.06 8.84
N LYS A 58 4.02 -11.34 8.40
CA LYS A 58 5.00 -12.04 9.21
C LYS A 58 5.25 -11.31 10.53
N LEU A 59 5.51 -10.00 10.48
CA LEU A 59 5.73 -9.20 11.68
C LEU A 59 4.49 -9.15 12.58
N ALA A 60 3.29 -9.03 11.98
CA ALA A 60 2.05 -9.02 12.74
C ALA A 60 1.81 -10.34 13.48
N LEU A 61 2.11 -11.50 12.86
CA LEU A 61 2.07 -12.81 13.53
C LEU A 61 3.08 -12.89 14.68
N GLN A 62 4.31 -12.41 14.49
CA GLN A 62 5.35 -12.46 15.53
C GLN A 62 5.01 -11.65 16.77
N HIS A 63 4.41 -10.47 16.57
CA HIS A 63 4.11 -9.53 17.65
C HIS A 63 2.65 -9.59 18.12
N GLY A 64 1.79 -10.39 17.50
CA GLY A 64 0.37 -10.54 17.88
C GLY A 64 -0.50 -9.32 17.52
N TYR A 65 -0.21 -8.67 16.40
CA TYR A 65 -0.96 -7.48 15.95
C TYR A 65 -2.21 -7.87 15.17
N LYS A 66 -3.26 -7.06 15.35
CA LYS A 66 -4.41 -7.03 14.45
C LYS A 66 -4.04 -6.22 13.20
N VAL A 67 -4.50 -6.65 12.03
CA VAL A 67 -4.18 -5.96 10.77
C VAL A 67 -5.45 -5.46 10.12
N HIS A 68 -5.55 -4.16 9.89
CA HIS A 68 -6.66 -3.55 9.18
C HIS A 68 -6.30 -3.40 7.69
N PRO A 69 -7.13 -3.89 6.74
CA PRO A 69 -7.00 -3.50 5.36
C PRO A 69 -7.45 -2.05 5.20
N VAL A 70 -6.67 -1.25 4.48
CA VAL A 70 -6.93 0.16 4.24
C VAL A 70 -6.78 0.43 2.75
N TYR A 71 -7.69 1.22 2.19
CA TYR A 71 -7.67 1.61 0.78
C TYR A 71 -8.08 3.07 0.64
N THR A 72 -7.44 3.82 -0.26
CA THR A 72 -7.79 5.21 -0.55
C THR A 72 -8.30 5.32 -1.98
N PHE A 73 -9.55 5.80 -2.12
CA PHE A 73 -10.13 6.17 -3.41
C PHE A 73 -9.75 7.59 -3.81
N GLY A 74 -9.71 7.87 -5.10
CA GLY A 74 -9.34 9.16 -5.68
C GLY A 74 -7.84 9.30 -5.97
N GLU A 75 -7.00 8.48 -5.31
CA GLU A 75 -5.56 8.44 -5.59
C GLU A 75 -5.28 8.13 -7.06
N GLU A 76 -6.10 7.30 -7.72
CA GLU A 76 -5.98 6.93 -9.13
C GLU A 76 -6.12 8.11 -10.12
N TYR A 77 -6.50 9.30 -9.64
CA TYR A 77 -6.57 10.52 -10.44
C TYR A 77 -5.63 11.62 -9.97
N ALA A 78 -4.88 11.40 -8.87
CA ALA A 78 -4.01 12.40 -8.26
C ALA A 78 -2.85 12.84 -9.17
N TYR A 79 -2.40 11.97 -10.08
CA TYR A 79 -1.34 12.27 -11.05
C TYR A 79 -1.65 11.74 -12.44
N HIS A 80 -1.04 12.35 -13.44
CA HIS A 80 -0.88 11.76 -14.76
C HIS A 80 0.47 11.04 -14.83
N THR A 81 0.51 9.91 -15.54
CA THR A 81 1.74 9.13 -15.71
C THR A 81 1.97 8.68 -17.14
N PHE A 82 3.20 8.29 -17.45
CA PHE A 82 3.54 7.60 -18.68
C PHE A 82 3.30 6.08 -18.54
N PRO A 83 2.23 5.51 -19.14
CA PRO A 83 1.83 4.13 -18.86
C PRO A 83 2.65 3.09 -19.63
N TYR A 84 3.36 3.48 -20.70
CA TYR A 84 4.06 2.55 -21.58
C TYR A 84 5.32 1.94 -20.95
N LEU A 85 5.83 0.87 -21.56
CA LEU A 85 7.06 0.18 -21.14
C LEU A 85 7.03 -0.33 -19.68
N LEU A 86 5.86 -0.69 -19.16
CA LEU A 86 5.69 -1.10 -17.75
C LEU A 86 6.67 -2.19 -17.31
N ASN A 87 6.85 -3.24 -18.11
CA ASN A 87 7.79 -4.33 -17.77
C ASN A 87 9.24 -3.84 -17.64
N PHE A 88 9.66 -2.92 -18.51
CA PHE A 88 10.99 -2.32 -18.43
C PHE A 88 11.11 -1.42 -17.19
N ARG A 89 10.10 -0.60 -16.92
CA ARG A 89 10.05 0.28 -15.74
C ARG A 89 10.06 -0.51 -14.42
N LEU A 90 9.31 -1.60 -14.35
CA LEU A 90 9.34 -2.51 -13.20
C LEU A 90 10.71 -3.18 -13.03
N LYS A 91 11.38 -3.54 -14.14
CA LYS A 91 12.75 -4.07 -14.09
C LYS A 91 13.76 -3.04 -13.58
N LEU A 92 13.58 -1.76 -13.86
CA LEU A 92 14.44 -0.69 -13.31
C LEU A 92 14.34 -0.60 -11.78
N ASN A 93 13.17 -0.89 -11.20
CA ASN A 93 13.00 -0.90 -9.74
C ASN A 93 13.87 -1.96 -9.06
N GLU A 94 14.17 -3.08 -9.71
CA GLU A 94 15.11 -4.10 -9.20
C GLU A 94 16.52 -3.53 -9.02
N PHE A 95 16.89 -2.54 -9.85
CA PHE A 95 18.14 -1.79 -9.77
C PHE A 95 18.04 -0.52 -8.89
N LYS A 96 16.93 -0.33 -8.17
CA LYS A 96 16.63 0.86 -7.35
C LYS A 96 16.59 2.18 -8.15
N ILE A 97 16.30 2.09 -9.45
CA ILE A 97 16.08 3.24 -10.31
C ILE A 97 14.56 3.44 -10.41
N PRO A 98 13.99 4.56 -9.93
CA PRO A 98 12.55 4.77 -9.94
C PRO A 98 12.03 4.85 -11.39
N GLY A 99 11.29 3.82 -11.81
CA GLY A 99 10.69 3.72 -13.15
C GLY A 99 9.38 4.49 -13.31
N VAL A 100 9.11 5.51 -12.50
CA VAL A 100 7.88 6.29 -12.53
C VAL A 100 8.15 7.67 -13.11
N LEU A 101 7.37 8.04 -14.13
CA LEU A 101 7.31 9.39 -14.67
C LEU A 101 5.89 9.90 -14.43
N PHE A 102 5.76 10.87 -13.53
CA PHE A 102 4.49 11.46 -13.12
C PHE A 102 4.51 12.97 -13.25
N PHE A 103 3.34 13.54 -13.51
CA PHE A 103 3.11 14.98 -13.56
C PHE A 103 1.68 15.26 -13.05
N GLY A 104 1.55 16.23 -12.15
CA GLY A 104 0.25 16.71 -11.68
C GLY A 104 -0.04 18.09 -12.25
N LEU A 105 -0.04 19.13 -11.42
CA LEU A 105 -0.46 20.48 -11.83
C LEU A 105 0.46 21.10 -12.91
N PRO A 106 -0.08 21.78 -13.95
CA PRO A 106 0.73 22.44 -14.99
C PRO A 106 1.72 23.48 -14.44
N GLN A 107 1.34 24.20 -13.38
CA GLN A 107 2.15 25.23 -12.75
C GLN A 107 3.25 24.64 -11.84
N CYS A 108 3.08 23.39 -11.41
CA CYS A 108 3.96 22.73 -10.46
C CYS A 108 3.81 21.20 -10.60
N PHE A 109 4.58 20.61 -11.52
CA PHE A 109 4.38 19.24 -11.96
C PHE A 109 4.53 18.17 -10.87
N PHE A 110 5.18 18.48 -9.75
CA PHE A 110 5.34 17.57 -8.62
C PHE A 110 4.18 17.63 -7.61
N LEU A 111 3.24 18.57 -7.74
CA LEU A 111 2.05 18.63 -6.89
C LEU A 111 0.89 17.82 -7.51
N PRO A 112 0.07 17.13 -6.71
CA PRO A 112 -1.05 16.34 -7.20
C PRO A 112 -2.14 17.24 -7.79
N CYS A 113 -2.94 16.69 -8.69
CA CYS A 113 -4.17 17.30 -9.15
C CYS A 113 -5.15 17.48 -7.99
N THR A 114 -5.85 18.62 -7.95
CA THR A 114 -6.73 19.03 -6.84
C THR A 114 -8.21 18.86 -7.15
N ASP A 115 -8.54 18.20 -8.26
CA ASP A 115 -9.89 17.99 -8.78
C ASP A 115 -10.55 16.71 -8.24
N VAL A 116 -9.90 16.00 -7.31
CA VAL A 116 -10.37 14.73 -6.78
C VAL A 116 -10.24 14.65 -5.27
N ASP A 117 -11.29 14.17 -4.62
CA ASP A 117 -11.32 13.90 -3.19
C ASP A 117 -10.58 12.60 -2.87
N LEU A 118 -9.70 12.63 -1.86
CA LEU A 118 -9.03 11.44 -1.35
C LEU A 118 -9.84 10.85 -0.19
N ILE A 119 -10.43 9.68 -0.42
CA ILE A 119 -11.32 9.03 0.54
C ILE A 119 -10.69 7.72 1.01
N THR A 120 -10.16 7.73 2.24
CA THR A 120 -9.59 6.53 2.86
C THR A 120 -10.66 5.75 3.61
N VAL A 121 -10.84 4.48 3.24
CA VAL A 121 -11.70 3.52 3.94
C VAL A 121 -10.86 2.53 4.73
N VAL A 122 -11.29 2.25 5.96
CA VAL A 122 -10.65 1.28 6.86
C VAL A 122 -11.57 0.09 7.04
N GLY A 123 -11.07 -1.10 6.75
CA GLY A 123 -11.82 -2.34 6.91
C GLY A 123 -11.73 -2.94 8.31
N GLU A 124 -12.48 -4.04 8.48
CA GLU A 124 -12.50 -4.81 9.71
C GLU A 124 -11.12 -5.39 10.04
N ALA A 125 -10.80 -5.46 11.34
CA ALA A 125 -9.55 -6.00 11.83
C ALA A 125 -9.42 -7.50 11.51
N LEU A 126 -8.37 -7.89 10.80
CA LEU A 126 -7.95 -9.28 10.70
C LEU A 126 -7.25 -9.69 12.00
N ILE A 127 -7.90 -10.54 12.78
CA ILE A 127 -7.35 -11.09 14.03
C ILE A 127 -6.38 -12.22 13.69
N LEU A 128 -5.11 -12.02 14.03
CA LEU A 128 -4.04 -12.97 13.78
C LEU A 128 -3.59 -13.63 15.09
N PRO A 129 -3.29 -14.93 15.12
CA PRO A 129 -2.66 -15.54 16.28
C PRO A 129 -1.22 -15.03 16.43
N ARG A 130 -0.72 -15.00 17.65
CA ARG A 130 0.70 -14.75 17.90
C ARG A 130 1.50 -16.04 17.66
N ILE A 131 2.44 -16.00 16.72
CA ILE A 131 3.35 -17.10 16.39
C ILE A 131 4.77 -16.53 16.33
N GLU A 132 5.64 -16.92 17.26
CA GLU A 132 7.01 -16.36 17.37
C GLU A 132 7.88 -16.65 16.14
N HIS A 133 7.75 -17.87 15.61
CA HIS A 133 8.47 -18.34 14.42
C HIS A 133 7.47 -18.83 13.36
N PRO A 134 6.76 -17.91 12.67
CA PRO A 134 5.75 -18.30 11.70
C PRO A 134 6.39 -18.97 10.49
N THR A 135 5.80 -20.08 10.04
CA THR A 135 6.23 -20.79 8.83
C THR A 135 5.86 -19.99 7.58
N LYS A 136 6.38 -20.38 6.41
CA LYS A 136 6.02 -19.70 5.15
C LYS A 136 4.54 -19.90 4.84
N GLU A 137 4.03 -21.09 5.17
CA GLU A 137 2.66 -21.53 4.99
C GLU A 137 1.70 -20.73 5.88
N ASP A 138 2.09 -20.48 7.14
CA ASP A 138 1.33 -19.59 8.04
C ASP A 138 1.22 -18.19 7.46
N VAL A 139 2.36 -17.61 7.06
CA VAL A 139 2.38 -16.25 6.51
C VAL A 139 1.56 -16.16 5.24
N GLN A 140 1.67 -17.14 4.34
CA GLN A 140 0.89 -17.18 3.10
C GLN A 140 -0.61 -17.29 3.38
N LYS A 141 -1.02 -18.15 4.31
CA LYS A 141 -2.43 -18.31 4.72
C LYS A 141 -3.05 -17.00 5.20
N TYR A 142 -2.38 -16.29 6.11
CA TYR A 142 -2.90 -15.03 6.65
C TYR A 142 -2.76 -13.86 5.67
N HIS A 143 -1.75 -13.89 4.81
CA HIS A 143 -1.62 -12.93 3.71
C HIS A 143 -2.74 -13.07 2.69
N SER A 144 -3.10 -14.30 2.29
CA SER A 144 -4.26 -14.53 1.42
C SER A 144 -5.56 -13.99 2.03
N LYS A 145 -5.76 -14.19 3.33
CA LYS A 145 -6.91 -13.61 4.05
C LYS A 145 -6.90 -12.08 4.04
N TYR A 146 -5.73 -11.45 4.21
CA TYR A 146 -5.59 -10.00 4.11
C TYR A 146 -5.95 -9.50 2.70
N VAL A 147 -5.44 -10.16 1.65
CA VAL A 147 -5.72 -9.79 0.26
C VAL A 147 -7.21 -9.93 -0.06
N GLU A 148 -7.86 -11.00 0.41
CA GLU A 148 -9.30 -11.19 0.28
C GLU A 148 -10.09 -10.09 1.01
N ALA A 149 -9.67 -9.73 2.23
CA ALA A 149 -10.31 -8.67 3.00
C ALA A 149 -10.15 -7.29 2.33
N LEU A 150 -9.00 -7.01 1.73
CA LEU A 150 -8.75 -5.80 0.96
C LEU A 150 -9.63 -5.74 -0.30
N GLN A 151 -9.73 -6.85 -1.04
CA GLN A 151 -10.61 -6.94 -2.20
C GLN A 151 -12.08 -6.71 -1.82
N LYS A 152 -12.55 -7.35 -0.74
CA LYS A 152 -13.90 -7.17 -0.20
C LYS A 152 -14.16 -5.72 0.24
N LEU A 153 -13.17 -5.08 0.87
CA LEU A 153 -13.25 -3.68 1.28
C LEU A 153 -13.41 -2.77 0.06
N PHE A 154 -12.62 -2.99 -0.98
CA PHE A 154 -12.72 -2.26 -2.24
C PHE A 154 -14.10 -2.46 -2.89
N ASP A 155 -14.53 -3.70 -3.08
CA ASP A 155 -15.81 -4.01 -3.74
C ASP A 155 -17.03 -3.46 -2.98
N LYS A 156 -16.94 -3.36 -1.65
CA LYS A 156 -18.00 -2.77 -0.82
C LYS A 156 -18.18 -1.26 -1.08
N TYR A 157 -17.10 -0.54 -1.36
CA TYR A 157 -17.10 0.93 -1.41
C TYR A 157 -16.91 1.50 -2.81
N LYS A 158 -16.50 0.70 -3.80
CA LYS A 158 -16.25 1.18 -5.17
C LYS A 158 -17.48 1.83 -5.81
N SER A 159 -18.69 1.33 -5.56
CA SER A 159 -19.92 1.92 -6.12
C SER A 159 -20.26 3.30 -5.56
N VAL A 160 -19.64 3.67 -4.43
CA VAL A 160 -19.87 4.95 -3.74
C VAL A 160 -18.75 5.95 -4.05
N TYR A 161 -17.49 5.49 -4.06
CA TYR A 161 -16.32 6.36 -4.09
C TYR A 161 -15.45 6.23 -5.34
N ALA A 162 -15.55 5.14 -6.11
CA ALA A 162 -14.83 5.07 -7.38
C ALA A 162 -15.59 5.86 -8.45
N VAL A 163 -14.85 6.47 -9.37
CA VAL A 163 -15.44 7.17 -10.52
C VAL A 163 -16.21 6.19 -11.43
N ASP A 164 -15.70 4.98 -11.57
CA ASP A 164 -16.36 3.88 -12.28
C ASP A 164 -16.93 2.85 -11.29
N PRO A 165 -18.26 2.65 -11.21
CA PRO A 165 -18.87 1.66 -10.33
C PRO A 165 -18.44 0.21 -10.62
N ASP A 166 -18.07 -0.07 -11.88
CA ASP A 166 -17.61 -1.39 -12.34
C ASP A 166 -16.09 -1.56 -12.23
N ALA A 167 -15.41 -0.60 -11.58
CA ALA A 167 -13.98 -0.64 -11.33
C ALA A 167 -13.54 -1.97 -10.70
N LYS A 168 -12.33 -2.39 -11.07
CA LYS A 168 -11.69 -3.61 -10.56
C LYS A 168 -10.37 -3.25 -9.90
N LEU A 169 -10.15 -3.83 -8.73
CA LEU A 169 -8.86 -3.78 -8.06
C LEU A 169 -7.92 -4.81 -8.69
N GLU A 170 -6.88 -4.34 -9.35
CA GLU A 170 -5.83 -5.17 -9.91
C GLU A 170 -4.74 -5.39 -8.86
N ILE A 171 -4.63 -6.62 -8.38
CA ILE A 171 -3.68 -7.00 -7.33
C ILE A 171 -2.43 -7.62 -7.97
N TYR A 172 -1.26 -7.03 -7.72
CA TYR A 172 0.06 -7.42 -8.23
C TYR A 172 0.98 -7.99 -7.15
#